data_AF-A0AAE0HHU8-F1
#
_entry.id   AF-A0AAE0HHU8-F1
#
_cell.length_a   1.000
_cell.length_b   1.000
_cell.length_c   1.000
_cell.angle_alpha   90.00
_cell.angle_beta   90.00
_cell.angle_gamma   90.00
#
_symmetry.space_group_name_H-M   'P 1'
#
loop_
_entity.id
_entity.type
_entity.pdbx_description
1 polymer ?
#
loop_
_entity_poly.entity_id
_entity_poly.type
_entity_poly.pdbx_seq_one_letter_code
_entity_poly.pdbx_strand_id
1 'polypeptide(L)'
;MAATLLPHHAQAPHSIHEYAGLARPPHLSRLEATTHKTGHVEPLSIDVDDAQGGFVPGFLHLPPDFFTNPPAAETTDPSTPRTARPAATLPPHHHRTAALLLSGAGGGLAGPSSIYLSLACKLATLGRGIPALRLDYRYPGQTAPCTADARAAMAYLRDMYGLDRFVLVGWSFGGAVVFTAAEADERVVGCATVASQTAGAEGIGRLRPRPVLLLHGSGDNTLDVGCSQRLFHMYGAGDRMLEVFEGDNHSLSKHAEEAEEMLCEFVARCAGVRVDAQERKDVVGAELVEDGERHRLMEKGGDLRAPERED
;
A
#
# COMPACT_ATOMS: atom_id res chain seq x y z
N MET A 1 -43.85 -7.99 -2.38
CA MET A 1 -43.25 -8.60 -3.59
C MET A 1 -41.83 -9.01 -3.21
N ALA A 2 -41.52 -10.31 -3.26
CA ALA A 2 -40.19 -10.81 -2.94
C ALA A 2 -39.23 -10.35 -4.04
N ALA A 3 -38.24 -9.53 -3.68
CA ALA A 3 -37.14 -9.19 -4.56
C ALA A 3 -36.30 -10.46 -4.76
N THR A 4 -36.38 -11.04 -5.95
CA THR A 4 -35.48 -12.10 -6.38
C THR A 4 -34.07 -11.54 -6.38
N LEU A 5 -33.28 -11.88 -5.35
CA LEU A 5 -31.84 -11.66 -5.36
C LEU A 5 -31.29 -12.39 -6.58
N LEU A 6 -30.87 -11.62 -7.58
CA LEU A 6 -30.09 -12.16 -8.69
C LEU A 6 -28.85 -12.81 -8.08
N PRO A 7 -28.46 -14.03 -8.52
CA PRO A 7 -27.24 -14.64 -8.04
C PRO A 7 -26.08 -13.69 -8.36
N HIS A 8 -25.37 -13.24 -7.32
CA HIS A 8 -24.08 -12.58 -7.50
C HIS A 8 -23.18 -13.59 -8.21
N HIS A 9 -23.01 -13.41 -9.52
CA HIS A 9 -21.94 -14.09 -10.24
C HIS A 9 -20.64 -13.70 -9.53
N ALA A 10 -19.91 -14.70 -9.03
CA ALA A 10 -18.56 -14.48 -8.51
C ALA A 10 -17.77 -13.77 -9.62
N GLN A 11 -17.38 -12.52 -9.37
CA GLN A 11 -16.51 -11.79 -10.30
C GLN A 11 -15.25 -12.64 -10.46
N ALA A 12 -14.86 -12.90 -11.70
CA ALA A 12 -13.59 -13.53 -11.97
C ALA A 12 -12.47 -12.59 -11.49
N PRO A 13 -11.35 -13.12 -10.94
CA PRO A 13 -10.20 -12.31 -10.57
C PRO A 13 -9.75 -11.45 -11.74
N HIS A 14 -9.44 -10.19 -11.46
CA HIS A 14 -9.03 -9.23 -12.48
C HIS A 14 -7.61 -9.51 -13.00
N SER A 15 -7.38 -9.23 -14.28
CA SER A 15 -6.06 -9.30 -14.89
C SER A 15 -5.32 -7.98 -14.75
N ILE A 16 -4.00 -8.03 -14.56
CA ILE A 16 -3.14 -6.82 -14.53
C ILE A 16 -3.26 -5.97 -15.81
N HIS A 17 -3.64 -6.60 -16.94
CA HIS A 17 -3.81 -5.92 -18.22
C HIS A 17 -5.05 -4.99 -18.26
N GLU A 18 -6.01 -5.18 -17.37
CA GLU A 18 -7.18 -4.30 -17.25
C GLU A 18 -6.80 -2.90 -16.72
N TYR A 19 -5.64 -2.80 -16.06
CA TYR A 19 -5.12 -1.56 -15.47
C TYR A 19 -4.08 -0.85 -16.37
N ALA A 20 -4.19 -1.02 -17.68
CA ALA A 20 -3.30 -0.38 -18.64
C ALA A 20 -3.27 1.15 -18.45
N GLY A 21 -2.07 1.71 -18.34
CA GLY A 21 -1.87 3.15 -18.12
C GLY A 21 -1.97 3.60 -16.66
N LEU A 22 -2.16 2.69 -15.70
CA LEU A 22 -2.16 2.97 -14.26
C LEU A 22 -0.92 2.45 -13.52
N ALA A 23 0.15 2.13 -14.24
CA ALA A 23 1.40 1.72 -13.60
C ALA A 23 2.03 2.88 -12.79
N ARG A 24 1.88 4.12 -13.26
CA ARG A 24 2.54 5.33 -12.74
C ARG A 24 1.53 6.50 -12.62
N PRO A 25 1.77 7.48 -11.73
CA PRO A 25 0.95 8.68 -11.63
C PRO A 25 1.15 9.59 -12.87
N PRO A 26 0.17 10.45 -13.23
CA PRO A 26 0.24 11.29 -14.43
C PRO A 26 1.45 12.22 -14.47
N HIS A 27 1.82 12.81 -13.32
CA HIS A 27 2.86 13.86 -13.25
C HIS A 27 4.16 13.36 -12.63
N LEU A 28 4.52 12.08 -12.84
CA LEU A 28 5.77 11.49 -12.32
C LEU A 28 7.03 12.31 -12.69
N SER A 29 7.03 12.99 -13.84
CA SER A 29 8.14 13.82 -14.29
C SER A 29 8.48 14.97 -13.31
N ARG A 30 7.52 15.44 -12.50
CA ARG A 30 7.78 16.43 -11.44
C ARG A 30 8.76 15.87 -10.39
N LEU A 31 8.55 14.61 -10.01
CA LEU A 31 9.43 13.89 -9.06
C LEU A 31 10.79 13.58 -9.68
N GLU A 32 10.82 13.15 -10.95
CA GLU A 32 12.07 12.84 -11.65
C GLU A 32 12.94 14.09 -11.85
N ALA A 33 12.30 15.25 -12.10
CA ALA A 33 13.00 16.52 -12.27
C ALA A 33 13.67 17.02 -10.99
N THR A 34 13.06 16.80 -9.82
CA THR A 34 13.62 17.22 -8.51
C THR A 34 14.63 16.23 -7.97
N THR A 35 14.35 14.93 -8.07
CA THR A 35 15.17 13.88 -7.44
C THR A 35 16.26 13.33 -8.34
N HIS A 36 16.15 13.49 -9.66
CA HIS A 36 16.93 12.77 -10.66
C HIS A 36 16.88 11.23 -10.51
N LYS A 37 15.80 10.72 -9.90
CA LYS A 37 15.57 9.29 -9.67
C LYS A 37 14.31 8.84 -10.41
N THR A 38 14.38 7.65 -11.01
CA THR A 38 13.22 6.96 -11.59
C THR A 38 13.15 5.56 -11.03
N GLY A 39 12.09 5.26 -10.26
CA GLY A 39 11.83 3.92 -9.75
C GLY A 39 11.49 2.93 -10.86
N HIS A 40 11.70 1.64 -10.59
CA HIS A 40 11.23 0.56 -11.46
C HIS A 40 9.79 0.22 -11.10
N VAL A 41 8.94 -0.02 -12.09
CA VAL A 41 7.55 -0.46 -11.87
C VAL A 41 7.32 -1.75 -12.61
N GLU A 42 7.00 -2.81 -11.87
CA GLU A 42 6.78 -4.16 -12.40
C GLU A 42 5.31 -4.55 -12.23
N PRO A 43 4.59 -4.90 -13.32
CA PRO A 43 3.29 -5.53 -13.21
C PRO A 43 3.47 -6.96 -12.69
N LEU A 44 2.72 -7.33 -11.66
CA LEU A 44 2.74 -8.65 -11.04
C LEU A 44 1.40 -9.36 -11.20
N SER A 45 1.48 -10.68 -11.26
CA SER A 45 0.35 -11.61 -11.19
C SER A 45 0.76 -12.69 -10.19
N ILE A 46 0.33 -12.53 -8.93
CA ILE A 46 0.83 -13.32 -7.80
C ILE A 46 -0.11 -14.50 -7.57
N ASP A 47 0.43 -15.72 -7.58
CA ASP A 47 -0.34 -16.92 -7.29
C ASP A 47 -0.76 -16.98 -5.81
N VAL A 48 -2.00 -17.36 -5.55
CA VAL A 48 -2.55 -17.50 -4.20
C VAL A 48 -3.00 -18.93 -3.99
N ASP A 49 -2.15 -19.69 -3.30
CA ASP A 49 -2.39 -21.10 -2.98
C ASP A 49 -3.34 -21.25 -1.78
N ASP A 50 -4.64 -21.05 -2.04
CA ASP A 50 -5.73 -21.35 -1.13
C ASP A 50 -6.79 -22.23 -1.80
N ALA A 51 -7.88 -22.54 -1.08
CA ALA A 51 -8.94 -23.40 -1.62
C ALA A 51 -9.65 -22.84 -2.88
N GLN A 52 -9.51 -21.54 -3.16
CA GLN A 52 -10.11 -20.88 -4.33
C GLN A 52 -9.10 -20.78 -5.48
N GLY A 53 -7.80 -20.69 -5.18
CA GLY A 53 -6.73 -20.57 -6.16
C GLY A 53 -6.78 -19.28 -6.99
N GLY A 54 -5.85 -19.12 -7.92
CA GLY A 54 -5.84 -18.01 -8.88
C GLY A 54 -4.85 -16.91 -8.55
N PHE A 55 -4.87 -15.85 -9.35
CA PHE A 55 -3.83 -14.83 -9.33
C PHE A 55 -4.37 -13.47 -8.91
N VAL A 56 -3.67 -12.80 -8.01
CA VAL A 56 -3.95 -11.41 -7.63
C VAL A 56 -3.03 -10.46 -8.42
N PRO A 57 -3.56 -9.44 -9.10
CA PRO A 57 -2.74 -8.49 -9.84
C PRO A 57 -2.23 -7.36 -8.93
N GLY A 58 -1.08 -6.80 -9.29
CA GLY A 58 -0.54 -5.62 -8.62
C GLY A 58 0.57 -4.93 -9.40
N PHE A 59 0.97 -3.75 -8.93
CA PHE A 59 2.16 -3.05 -9.41
C PHE A 59 3.17 -2.90 -8.29
N LEU A 60 4.34 -3.48 -8.46
CA LEU A 60 5.47 -3.34 -7.54
C LEU A 60 6.35 -2.18 -7.99
N HIS A 61 6.55 -1.22 -7.10
CA HIS A 61 7.41 -0.05 -7.26
C HIS A 61 8.71 -0.32 -6.49
N LEU A 62 9.83 -0.33 -7.19
CA LEU A 62 11.15 -0.60 -6.61
C LEU A 62 12.04 0.64 -6.71
N PRO A 63 12.89 0.88 -5.69
CA PRO A 63 13.93 1.90 -5.75
C PRO A 63 14.84 1.76 -6.98
N PRO A 64 15.36 2.88 -7.54
CA PRO A 64 16.24 2.85 -8.72
C PRO A 64 17.52 2.02 -8.50
N ASP A 65 17.96 1.91 -7.25
CA ASP A 65 19.14 1.20 -6.80
C ASP A 65 18.81 -0.19 -6.22
N PHE A 66 17.57 -0.69 -6.39
CA PHE A 66 17.15 -1.95 -5.78
C PHE A 66 18.01 -3.15 -6.23
N PHE A 67 18.38 -3.18 -7.52
CA PHE A 67 19.20 -4.25 -8.10
C PHE A 67 20.69 -3.92 -8.17
N THR A 68 21.10 -2.73 -7.72
CA THR A 68 22.51 -2.37 -7.72
C THR A 68 23.15 -2.83 -6.40
N ASN A 69 24.26 -3.56 -6.50
CA ASN A 69 25.06 -3.86 -5.31
C ASN A 69 25.55 -2.52 -4.72
N PRO A 70 25.57 -2.36 -3.39
CA PRO A 70 26.23 -1.22 -2.79
C PRO A 70 27.70 -1.22 -3.27
N PRO A 71 28.35 -0.06 -3.43
CA PRO A 71 29.78 -0.02 -3.69
C PRO A 71 30.46 -0.89 -2.64
N ALA A 72 31.27 -1.85 -3.11
CA ALA A 72 31.98 -2.78 -2.26
C ALA A 72 32.64 -1.99 -1.12
N ALA A 73 32.32 -2.33 0.13
CA ALA A 73 33.17 -1.93 1.23
C ALA A 73 34.59 -2.33 0.85
N GLU A 74 35.52 -1.39 0.93
CA GLU A 74 36.90 -1.59 0.51
C GLU A 74 37.48 -2.87 1.15
N THR A 75 38.19 -3.62 0.32
CA THR A 75 39.05 -4.78 0.64
C THR A 75 38.37 -6.13 0.85
N THR A 76 38.59 -7.04 -0.11
CA THR A 76 39.15 -8.39 0.18
C THR A 76 39.52 -9.15 -1.11
N ASP A 77 40.82 -9.46 -1.19
CA ASP A 77 41.51 -10.59 -1.85
C ASP A 77 41.16 -11.01 -3.31
N PRO A 78 42.07 -10.86 -4.28
CA PRO A 78 41.84 -11.21 -5.70
C PRO A 78 41.88 -12.70 -6.06
N SER A 79 41.81 -13.65 -5.12
CA SER A 79 42.08 -15.08 -5.41
C SER A 79 40.86 -15.99 -5.68
N THR A 80 39.65 -15.49 -5.92
CA THR A 80 38.45 -16.36 -6.07
C THR A 80 38.02 -16.57 -7.54
N PRO A 81 37.91 -17.81 -8.05
CA PRO A 81 37.54 -18.07 -9.45
C PRO A 81 36.09 -17.70 -9.78
N ARG A 82 35.93 -16.99 -10.91
CA ARG A 82 34.68 -16.40 -11.38
C ARG A 82 33.88 -17.37 -12.25
N THR A 83 33.31 -18.43 -11.67
CA THR A 83 32.37 -19.34 -12.37
C THR A 83 31.25 -19.82 -11.45
N ALA A 84 30.31 -18.94 -11.14
CA ALA A 84 28.96 -19.29 -10.68
C ALA A 84 28.03 -18.12 -11.06
N ARG A 85 26.83 -18.40 -11.58
CA ARG A 85 25.75 -17.41 -11.57
C ARG A 85 25.65 -16.90 -10.13
N PRO A 86 25.71 -15.58 -9.86
CA PRO A 86 25.56 -15.11 -8.50
C PRO A 86 24.16 -15.56 -8.04
N ALA A 87 24.12 -16.35 -6.96
CA ALA A 87 22.92 -16.43 -6.14
C ALA A 87 22.50 -14.98 -5.88
N ALA A 88 21.23 -14.65 -6.13
CA ALA A 88 20.73 -13.29 -5.97
C ALA A 88 21.20 -12.77 -4.60
N THR A 89 22.12 -11.81 -4.61
CA THR A 89 22.60 -11.17 -3.39
C THR A 89 21.38 -10.53 -2.75
N LEU A 90 21.16 -10.82 -1.46
CA LEU A 90 20.06 -10.21 -0.70
C LEU A 90 20.12 -8.68 -0.92
N PRO A 91 18.97 -8.00 -1.11
CA PRO A 91 18.97 -6.55 -1.21
C PRO A 91 19.67 -5.94 0.00
N PRO A 92 20.29 -4.76 -0.14
CA PRO A 92 20.83 -4.02 0.99
C PRO A 92 19.82 -3.94 2.15
N HIS A 93 20.29 -3.95 3.40
CA HIS A 93 19.41 -4.01 4.60
C HIS A 93 18.26 -2.97 4.65
N HIS A 94 18.36 -1.85 3.93
CA HIS A 94 17.29 -0.85 3.87
C HIS A 94 16.13 -1.24 2.93
N HIS A 95 16.40 -2.08 1.93
CA HIS A 95 15.41 -2.63 1.01
C HIS A 95 14.79 -3.92 1.53
N ARG A 96 14.66 -4.07 2.86
CA ARG A 96 13.98 -5.23 3.46
C ARG A 96 12.53 -4.94 3.83
N THR A 97 12.19 -3.66 3.99
CA THR A 97 10.83 -3.24 4.34
C THR A 97 10.10 -2.77 3.09
N ALA A 98 8.91 -3.32 2.84
CA ALA A 98 8.02 -2.89 1.76
C ALA A 98 6.70 -2.34 2.30
N ALA A 99 6.08 -1.42 1.57
CA ALA A 99 4.69 -1.05 1.77
C ALA A 99 3.77 -1.93 0.94
N LEU A 100 2.65 -2.38 1.51
CA LEU A 100 1.55 -3.01 0.77
C LEU A 100 0.33 -2.11 0.88
N LEU A 101 -0.16 -1.64 -0.27
CA LEU A 101 -1.26 -0.68 -0.39
C LEU A 101 -2.51 -1.42 -0.86
N LEU A 102 -3.54 -1.41 -0.02
CA LEU A 102 -4.74 -2.25 -0.11
C LEU A 102 -5.98 -1.36 -0.21
N SER A 103 -6.73 -1.48 -1.31
CA SER A 103 -7.92 -0.66 -1.59
C SER A 103 -9.18 -1.16 -0.85
N GLY A 104 -10.31 -0.46 -1.07
CA GLY A 104 -11.62 -0.71 -0.45
C GLY A 104 -12.35 -1.95 -0.97
N ALA A 105 -13.65 -2.04 -0.71
CA ALA A 105 -14.47 -3.22 -1.04
C ALA A 105 -14.68 -3.38 -2.55
N GLY A 106 -14.55 -2.31 -3.32
CA GLY A 106 -14.46 -2.35 -4.78
C GLY A 106 -13.15 -2.98 -5.32
N GLY A 107 -12.15 -3.19 -4.45
CA GLY A 107 -10.79 -3.54 -4.84
C GLY A 107 -10.09 -2.35 -5.50
N GLY A 108 -9.23 -2.64 -6.46
CA GLY A 108 -8.56 -1.64 -7.28
C GLY A 108 -7.11 -1.38 -6.87
N LEU A 109 -6.51 -0.40 -7.54
CA LEU A 109 -5.06 -0.14 -7.46
C LEU A 109 -4.71 1.33 -7.22
N ALA A 110 -5.67 2.26 -7.24
CA ALA A 110 -5.41 3.69 -7.08
C ALA A 110 -5.58 4.17 -5.63
N GLY A 111 -6.41 3.50 -4.84
CA GLY A 111 -6.68 3.85 -3.44
C GLY A 111 -7.56 5.12 -3.29
N PRO A 112 -7.72 5.59 -2.03
CA PRO A 112 -8.55 6.77 -1.73
C PRO A 112 -7.98 7.98 -2.45
N SER A 113 -8.83 8.70 -3.18
CA SER A 113 -8.43 9.91 -3.93
C SER A 113 -7.17 9.72 -4.79
N SER A 114 -6.98 8.50 -5.32
CA SER A 114 -5.83 8.09 -6.12
C SER A 114 -4.45 8.21 -5.43
N ILE A 115 -4.42 8.29 -4.10
CA ILE A 115 -3.20 8.48 -3.30
C ILE A 115 -2.17 7.38 -3.58
N TYR A 116 -2.59 6.12 -3.76
CA TYR A 116 -1.62 5.01 -3.87
C TYR A 116 -0.73 5.13 -5.11
N LEU A 117 -1.24 5.68 -6.23
CA LEU A 117 -0.46 5.89 -7.46
C LEU A 117 0.78 6.74 -7.19
N SER A 118 0.58 7.86 -6.49
CA SER A 118 1.63 8.81 -6.15
C SER A 118 2.50 8.29 -5.00
N LEU A 119 1.88 7.77 -3.93
CA LEU A 119 2.55 7.27 -2.73
C LEU A 119 3.58 6.18 -3.05
N ALA A 120 3.24 5.23 -3.91
CA ALA A 120 4.14 4.14 -4.27
C ALA A 120 5.41 4.64 -4.98
N CYS A 121 5.29 5.64 -5.86
CA CYS A 121 6.42 6.28 -6.53
C CYS A 121 7.25 7.14 -5.57
N LYS A 122 6.62 7.89 -4.67
CA LYS A 122 7.30 8.69 -3.64
C LYS A 122 8.15 7.81 -2.72
N LEU A 123 7.57 6.72 -2.22
CA LEU A 123 8.27 5.76 -1.37
C LEU A 123 9.49 5.16 -2.06
N ALA A 124 9.37 4.76 -3.33
CA ALA A 124 10.47 4.18 -4.09
C ALA A 124 11.63 5.16 -4.35
N THR A 125 11.38 6.48 -4.39
CA THR A 125 12.39 7.48 -4.74
C THR A 125 12.98 8.25 -3.55
N LEU A 126 12.54 7.97 -2.31
CA LEU A 126 13.22 8.43 -1.09
C LEU A 126 14.72 8.12 -1.11
N GLY A 127 15.50 8.84 -0.30
CA GLY A 127 16.95 8.71 -0.17
C GLY A 127 17.41 7.27 -0.01
N ARG A 128 16.76 6.55 0.91
CA ARG A 128 16.73 5.09 0.96
C ARG A 128 15.33 4.68 0.55
N GLY A 129 15.16 4.34 -0.72
CA GLY A 129 13.85 4.03 -1.26
C GLY A 129 13.20 2.84 -0.54
N ILE A 130 11.88 2.82 -0.53
CA ILE A 130 11.07 1.77 0.10
C ILE A 130 10.24 1.13 -1.03
N PRO A 131 10.43 -0.17 -1.30
CA PRO A 131 9.56 -0.91 -2.20
C PRO A 131 8.09 -0.77 -1.81
N ALA A 132 7.19 -0.58 -2.78
CA ALA A 132 5.77 -0.46 -2.52
C ALA A 132 4.96 -1.28 -3.52
N LEU A 133 4.09 -2.16 -3.04
CA LEU A 133 3.18 -2.95 -3.85
C LEU A 133 1.76 -2.39 -3.73
N ARG A 134 1.19 -1.96 -4.84
CA ARG A 134 -0.25 -1.72 -4.99
C ARG A 134 -0.90 -3.02 -5.40
N LEU A 135 -1.84 -3.52 -4.60
CA LEU A 135 -2.45 -4.84 -4.80
C LEU A 135 -3.97 -4.72 -4.88
N ASP A 136 -4.57 -5.35 -5.90
CA ASP A 136 -6.01 -5.55 -5.99
C ASP A 136 -6.43 -6.79 -5.16
N TYR A 137 -7.64 -7.29 -5.34
CA TYR A 137 -8.09 -8.55 -4.77
C TYR A 137 -8.61 -9.49 -5.85
N ARG A 138 -8.46 -10.81 -5.62
CA ARG A 138 -9.17 -11.82 -6.42
C ARG A 138 -10.68 -11.72 -6.20
N TYR A 139 -11.09 -11.42 -4.96
CA TYR A 139 -12.50 -11.37 -4.54
C TYR A 139 -12.77 -10.15 -3.65
N PRO A 140 -12.89 -8.95 -4.25
CA PRO A 140 -13.12 -7.71 -3.51
C PRO A 140 -14.31 -7.77 -2.53
N GLY A 141 -14.18 -7.13 -1.38
CA GLY A 141 -15.21 -7.05 -0.33
C GLY A 141 -15.36 -8.31 0.54
N GLN A 142 -14.55 -9.35 0.32
CA GLN A 142 -14.56 -10.57 1.14
C GLN A 142 -13.28 -10.69 1.97
N THR A 143 -13.39 -10.54 3.30
CA THR A 143 -12.22 -10.43 4.19
C THR A 143 -11.26 -11.60 4.10
N ALA A 144 -11.76 -12.84 4.08
CA ALA A 144 -10.93 -14.04 4.08
C ALA A 144 -10.05 -14.18 2.81
N PRO A 145 -10.61 -14.17 1.57
CA PRO A 145 -9.77 -14.23 0.37
C PRO A 145 -8.87 -13.00 0.23
N CYS A 146 -9.34 -11.79 0.53
CA CYS A 146 -8.50 -10.59 0.46
C CYS A 146 -7.30 -10.65 1.43
N THR A 147 -7.50 -11.24 2.61
CA THR A 147 -6.40 -11.50 3.56
C THR A 147 -5.42 -12.55 3.03
N ALA A 148 -5.92 -13.59 2.35
CA ALA A 148 -5.08 -14.58 1.68
C ALA A 148 -4.23 -13.92 0.58
N ASP A 149 -4.82 -13.01 -0.20
CA ASP A 149 -4.12 -12.24 -1.25
C ASP A 149 -2.98 -11.41 -0.66
N ALA A 150 -3.24 -10.67 0.42
CA ALA A 150 -2.21 -9.88 1.10
C ALA A 150 -1.07 -10.76 1.66
N ARG A 151 -1.40 -11.92 2.24
CA ARG A 151 -0.40 -12.87 2.76
C ARG A 151 0.44 -13.51 1.66
N ALA A 152 -0.20 -13.87 0.54
CA ALA A 152 0.49 -14.39 -0.64
C ALA A 152 1.42 -13.35 -1.26
N ALA A 153 0.98 -12.08 -1.35
CA ALA A 153 1.81 -10.98 -1.79
C ALA A 153 3.04 -10.78 -0.88
N MET A 154 2.87 -10.79 0.45
CA MET A 154 4.01 -10.71 1.38
C MET A 154 4.95 -11.91 1.25
N ALA A 155 4.44 -13.12 1.02
CA ALA A 155 5.28 -14.30 0.78
C ALA A 155 6.05 -14.19 -0.54
N TYR A 156 5.38 -13.80 -1.62
CA TYR A 156 5.99 -13.58 -2.93
C TYR A 156 7.11 -12.53 -2.88
N LEU A 157 6.85 -11.38 -2.25
CA LEU A 157 7.86 -10.31 -2.09
C LEU A 157 9.07 -10.77 -1.27
N ARG A 158 8.86 -11.59 -0.24
CA ARG A 158 9.96 -12.21 0.52
C ARG A 158 10.77 -13.15 -0.35
N ASP A 159 10.11 -14.06 -1.05
CA ASP A 159 10.78 -15.16 -1.73
C ASP A 159 11.47 -14.70 -3.02
N MET A 160 10.89 -13.73 -3.73
CA MET A 160 11.40 -13.23 -5.02
C MET A 160 12.30 -12.00 -4.88
N TYR A 161 12.05 -11.15 -3.88
CA TYR A 161 12.74 -9.85 -3.73
C TYR A 161 13.47 -9.70 -2.39
N GLY A 162 13.43 -10.69 -1.49
CA GLY A 162 14.11 -10.59 -0.19
C GLY A 162 13.48 -9.59 0.80
N LEU A 163 12.23 -9.16 0.56
CA LEU A 163 11.48 -8.23 1.39
C LEU A 163 10.80 -9.00 2.53
N ASP A 164 11.24 -8.83 3.77
CA ASP A 164 10.78 -9.63 4.90
C ASP A 164 10.12 -8.83 6.02
N ARG A 165 9.96 -7.52 5.82
CA ARG A 165 9.24 -6.60 6.70
C ARG A 165 8.20 -5.82 5.91
N PHE A 166 7.03 -5.58 6.48
CA PHE A 166 5.92 -4.96 5.76
C PHE A 166 5.24 -3.86 6.57
N VAL A 167 4.97 -2.73 5.92
CA VAL A 167 4.00 -1.74 6.38
C VAL A 167 2.74 -1.92 5.56
N LEU A 168 1.61 -2.16 6.20
CA LEU A 168 0.35 -2.35 5.49
C LEU A 168 -0.50 -1.09 5.56
N VAL A 169 -1.01 -0.63 4.42
CA VAL A 169 -1.86 0.56 4.31
C VAL A 169 -3.19 0.15 3.69
N GLY A 170 -4.30 0.39 4.38
CA GLY A 170 -5.63 -0.07 3.95
C GLY A 170 -6.64 1.07 3.89
N TRP A 171 -7.47 1.12 2.85
CA TRP A 171 -8.57 2.06 2.76
C TRP A 171 -9.92 1.37 2.95
N SER A 172 -10.81 1.95 3.75
CA SER A 172 -12.18 1.43 3.93
C SER A 172 -12.16 -0.04 4.40
N PHE A 173 -12.77 -0.95 3.64
CA PHE A 173 -12.66 -2.40 3.81
C PHE A 173 -11.21 -2.91 3.88
N GLY A 174 -10.28 -2.30 3.15
CA GLY A 174 -8.85 -2.62 3.21
C GLY A 174 -8.28 -2.54 4.62
N GLY A 175 -8.85 -1.73 5.52
CA GLY A 175 -8.48 -1.73 6.93
C GLY A 175 -8.75 -3.05 7.65
N ALA A 176 -9.87 -3.72 7.34
CA ALA A 176 -10.17 -5.06 7.87
C ALA A 176 -9.13 -6.09 7.37
N VAL A 177 -8.74 -6.01 6.10
CA VAL A 177 -7.70 -6.86 5.50
C VAL A 177 -6.35 -6.61 6.17
N VAL A 178 -5.96 -5.34 6.34
CA VAL A 178 -4.71 -4.95 7.02
C VAL A 178 -4.64 -5.54 8.43
N PHE A 179 -5.66 -5.32 9.25
CA PHE A 179 -5.63 -5.75 10.64
C PHE A 179 -5.71 -7.27 10.79
N THR A 180 -6.48 -7.95 9.92
CA THR A 180 -6.56 -9.42 9.90
C THR A 180 -5.26 -10.06 9.39
N ALA A 181 -4.60 -9.47 8.40
CA ALA A 181 -3.31 -9.94 7.92
C ALA A 181 -2.22 -9.76 8.98
N ALA A 182 -2.24 -8.63 9.70
CA ALA A 182 -1.21 -8.25 10.64
C ALA A 182 -1.32 -8.92 12.02
N GLU A 183 -2.52 -9.33 12.48
CA GLU A 183 -2.75 -9.71 13.88
C GLU A 183 -1.75 -10.75 14.44
N ALA A 184 -1.30 -11.69 13.61
CA ALA A 184 -0.38 -12.77 13.98
C ALA A 184 0.88 -12.84 13.09
N ASP A 185 1.07 -11.90 12.16
CA ASP A 185 2.22 -11.88 11.26
C ASP A 185 3.28 -10.90 11.75
N GLU A 186 4.36 -11.44 12.32
CA GLU A 186 5.47 -10.66 12.87
C GLU A 186 6.28 -9.89 11.81
N ARG A 187 6.12 -10.26 10.51
CA ARG A 187 6.72 -9.51 9.42
C ARG A 187 6.08 -8.13 9.26
N VAL A 188 4.84 -7.94 9.73
CA VAL A 188 4.18 -6.63 9.68
C VAL A 188 4.68 -5.74 10.81
N VAL A 189 5.30 -4.62 10.45
CA VAL A 189 6.02 -3.72 11.36
C VAL A 189 5.28 -2.41 11.63
N GLY A 190 4.20 -2.14 10.91
CA GLY A 190 3.31 -1.00 11.12
C GLY A 190 2.05 -1.09 10.24
N CYS A 191 0.97 -0.47 10.68
CA CYS A 191 -0.29 -0.44 9.93
C CYS A 191 -0.82 0.99 9.83
N ALA A 192 -1.26 1.41 8.64
CA ALA A 192 -2.02 2.64 8.47
C ALA A 192 -3.37 2.35 7.83
N THR A 193 -4.37 3.16 8.14
CA THR A 193 -5.65 3.10 7.42
C THR A 193 -6.24 4.46 7.12
N VAL A 194 -6.89 4.57 5.97
CA VAL A 194 -7.77 5.68 5.60
C VAL A 194 -9.21 5.21 5.70
N ALA A 195 -10.06 5.93 6.43
CA ALA A 195 -11.49 5.65 6.54
C ALA A 195 -11.85 4.18 6.88
N SER A 196 -11.08 3.51 7.76
CA SER A 196 -11.29 2.07 8.02
C SER A 196 -12.65 1.78 8.64
N GLN A 197 -13.28 0.69 8.19
CA GLN A 197 -14.41 0.10 8.89
C GLN A 197 -13.96 -0.57 10.21
N THR A 198 -14.92 -0.79 11.12
CA THR A 198 -14.70 -1.58 12.35
C THR A 198 -14.97 -3.06 12.17
N ALA A 199 -15.86 -3.43 11.24
CA ALA A 199 -16.20 -4.82 10.99
C ALA A 199 -15.00 -5.59 10.42
N GLY A 200 -14.59 -6.70 11.06
CA GLY A 200 -13.45 -7.49 10.60
C GLY A 200 -12.09 -6.83 10.85
N ALA A 201 -12.04 -5.74 11.62
CA ALA A 201 -10.83 -4.99 11.96
C ALA A 201 -10.36 -5.25 13.41
N GLU A 202 -10.90 -6.28 14.07
CA GLU A 202 -10.63 -6.59 15.48
C GLU A 202 -9.17 -6.97 15.75
N GLY A 203 -8.44 -7.41 14.72
CA GLY A 203 -7.01 -7.72 14.76
C GLY A 203 -6.14 -6.55 15.26
N ILE A 204 -6.62 -5.30 15.15
CA ILE A 204 -5.93 -4.11 15.70
C ILE A 204 -5.57 -4.26 17.18
N GLY A 205 -6.41 -4.96 17.96
CA GLY A 205 -6.19 -5.19 19.39
C GLY A 205 -4.97 -6.06 19.72
N ARG A 206 -4.39 -6.74 18.71
CA ARG A 206 -3.19 -7.59 18.82
C ARG A 206 -1.94 -6.95 18.23
N LEU A 207 -2.02 -5.69 17.77
CA LEU A 207 -0.89 -5.06 17.08
C LEU A 207 0.22 -4.55 17.99
N ARG A 208 -0.09 -4.20 19.24
CA ARG A 208 0.91 -3.63 20.16
C ARG A 208 2.17 -4.51 20.25
N PRO A 209 3.38 -3.92 20.21
CA PRO A 209 3.69 -2.49 20.23
C PRO A 209 3.81 -1.82 18.84
N ARG A 210 3.39 -2.47 17.75
CA ARG A 210 3.58 -1.98 16.38
C ARG A 210 2.85 -0.64 16.16
N PRO A 211 3.47 0.34 15.47
CA PRO A 211 2.84 1.64 15.22
C PRO A 211 1.56 1.54 14.40
N VAL A 212 0.56 2.36 14.72
CA VAL A 212 -0.69 2.47 13.96
C VAL A 212 -1.03 3.92 13.60
N LEU A 213 -1.36 4.18 12.34
CA LEU A 213 -1.91 5.46 11.87
C LEU A 213 -3.35 5.27 11.39
N LEU A 214 -4.27 6.07 11.90
CA LEU A 214 -5.66 6.10 11.46
C LEU A 214 -5.96 7.50 10.91
N LEU A 215 -6.39 7.59 9.66
CA LEU A 215 -6.82 8.82 9.00
C LEU A 215 -8.32 8.69 8.69
N HIS A 216 -9.10 9.75 8.93
CA HIS A 216 -10.55 9.70 8.69
C HIS A 216 -11.12 11.11 8.44
N GLY A 217 -12.11 11.24 7.55
CA GLY A 217 -12.80 12.51 7.32
C GLY A 217 -14.03 12.65 8.22
N SER A 218 -14.23 13.79 8.88
CA SER A 218 -15.43 13.95 9.74
C SER A 218 -16.74 14.11 8.95
N GLY A 219 -16.66 14.32 7.63
CA GLY A 219 -17.79 14.36 6.70
C GLY A 219 -17.98 13.08 5.88
N ASP A 220 -17.35 11.97 6.27
CA ASP A 220 -17.50 10.66 5.64
C ASP A 220 -18.95 10.15 5.83
N ASN A 221 -19.69 10.02 4.72
CA ASN A 221 -21.08 9.53 4.72
C ASN A 221 -21.19 8.03 4.45
N THR A 222 -20.08 7.38 4.16
CA THR A 222 -20.00 5.92 3.93
C THR A 222 -19.68 5.21 5.24
N LEU A 223 -18.67 5.68 5.99
CA LEU A 223 -18.32 5.19 7.33
C LEU A 223 -18.16 6.36 8.29
N ASP A 224 -18.93 6.37 9.38
CA ASP A 224 -18.78 7.40 10.40
C ASP A 224 -17.38 7.37 11.04
N VAL A 225 -16.84 8.55 11.36
CA VAL A 225 -15.54 8.75 12.04
C VAL A 225 -15.41 7.95 13.35
N GLY A 226 -16.54 7.63 13.99
CA GLY A 226 -16.63 6.73 15.12
C GLY A 226 -16.02 5.35 14.85
N CYS A 227 -15.87 4.92 13.60
CA CYS A 227 -15.14 3.71 13.23
C CYS A 227 -13.65 3.82 13.61
N SER A 228 -12.94 4.84 13.09
CA SER A 228 -11.54 5.06 13.42
C SER A 228 -11.33 5.38 14.91
N GLN A 229 -12.25 6.11 15.55
CA GLN A 229 -12.17 6.37 16.99
C GLN A 229 -12.27 5.07 17.82
N ARG A 230 -13.15 4.14 17.42
CA ARG A 230 -13.30 2.84 18.08
C ARG A 230 -12.08 1.97 17.88
N LEU A 231 -11.50 1.96 16.68
CA LEU A 231 -10.23 1.28 16.40
C LEU A 231 -9.08 1.87 17.23
N PHE A 232 -8.98 3.20 17.30
CA PHE A 232 -8.01 3.89 18.15
C PHE A 232 -8.14 3.48 19.63
N HIS A 233 -9.36 3.30 20.11
CA HIS A 233 -9.61 2.79 21.47
C HIS A 233 -9.23 1.30 21.60
N MET A 234 -9.63 0.46 20.65
CA MET A 234 -9.35 -0.98 20.63
C MET A 234 -7.86 -1.30 20.62
N TYR A 235 -7.04 -0.49 19.93
CA TYR A 235 -5.58 -0.63 19.99
C TYR A 235 -5.04 -0.48 21.43
N GLY A 236 -5.64 0.38 22.27
CA GLY A 236 -5.17 0.63 23.64
C GLY A 236 -3.91 1.51 23.69
N ALA A 237 -3.14 1.53 24.78
CA ALA A 237 -1.96 2.43 24.88
C ALA A 237 -0.78 2.02 23.96
N GLY A 238 -0.02 2.95 23.39
CA GLY A 238 1.15 2.63 22.56
C GLY A 238 1.40 3.67 21.47
N ASP A 239 2.18 3.30 20.44
CA ASP A 239 2.43 4.14 19.27
C ASP A 239 1.21 4.07 18.33
N ARG A 240 0.26 4.99 18.54
CA ARG A 240 -0.89 5.17 17.69
C ARG A 240 -1.21 6.63 17.49
N MET A 241 -1.68 6.97 16.31
CA MET A 241 -2.18 8.30 15.95
C MET A 241 -3.52 8.17 15.23
N LEU A 242 -4.44 9.08 15.55
CA LEU A 242 -5.68 9.28 14.83
C LEU A 242 -5.72 10.74 14.38
N GLU A 243 -5.75 10.95 13.07
CA GLU A 243 -5.99 12.25 12.45
C GLU A 243 -7.41 12.30 11.88
N VAL A 244 -8.14 13.36 12.19
CA VAL A 244 -9.50 13.57 11.70
C VAL A 244 -9.53 14.84 10.86
N PHE A 245 -9.72 14.67 9.55
CA PHE A 245 -9.80 15.76 8.58
C PHE A 245 -11.19 16.37 8.59
N GLU A 246 -11.29 17.62 9.04
CA GLU A 246 -12.58 18.26 9.28
C GLU A 246 -13.37 18.48 7.98
N GLY A 247 -14.60 17.95 7.95
CA GLY A 247 -15.52 18.06 6.82
C GLY A 247 -15.10 17.30 5.57
N ASP A 248 -14.06 16.45 5.64
CA ASP A 248 -13.61 15.65 4.50
C ASP A 248 -14.42 14.36 4.34
N ASN A 249 -14.43 13.81 3.13
CA ASN A 249 -15.25 12.66 2.76
C ASN A 249 -14.54 11.31 3.00
N HIS A 250 -15.16 10.23 2.54
CA HIS A 250 -14.67 8.86 2.67
C HIS A 250 -13.29 8.60 2.02
N SER A 251 -12.94 9.40 1.02
CA SER A 251 -11.67 9.28 0.28
C SER A 251 -10.62 10.32 0.70
N LEU A 252 -10.96 11.22 1.63
CA LEU A 252 -10.16 12.40 2.00
C LEU A 252 -9.87 13.31 0.80
N SER A 253 -10.86 13.52 -0.08
CA SER A 253 -10.66 14.25 -1.33
C SER A 253 -10.24 15.71 -1.15
N LYS A 254 -10.61 16.36 -0.04
CA LYS A 254 -10.21 17.75 0.23
C LYS A 254 -8.79 17.88 0.78
N HIS A 255 -8.28 16.85 1.46
CA HIS A 255 -6.96 16.83 2.08
C HIS A 255 -6.11 15.66 1.57
N ALA A 256 -6.29 15.26 0.31
CA ALA A 256 -5.65 14.08 -0.25
C ALA A 256 -4.12 14.18 -0.24
N GLU A 257 -3.57 15.38 -0.47
CA GLU A 257 -2.13 15.63 -0.38
C GLU A 257 -1.62 15.48 1.06
N GLU A 258 -2.26 16.13 2.04
CA GLU A 258 -1.86 16.04 3.45
C GLU A 258 -1.94 14.60 3.97
N ALA A 259 -3.02 13.88 3.64
CA ALA A 259 -3.16 12.46 3.97
C ALA A 259 -2.06 11.60 3.33
N GLU A 260 -1.69 11.88 2.08
CA GLU A 260 -0.57 11.20 1.42
C GLU A 260 0.77 11.48 2.10
N GLU A 261 1.05 12.73 2.48
CA GLU A 261 2.27 13.11 3.19
C GLU A 261 2.38 12.34 4.52
N MET A 262 1.28 12.28 5.29
CA MET A 262 1.23 11.53 6.55
C MET A 262 1.46 10.03 6.35
N LEU A 263 0.87 9.43 5.31
CA LEU A 263 1.10 8.02 4.98
C LEU A 263 2.55 7.76 4.58
N CYS A 264 3.13 8.63 3.74
CA CYS A 264 4.52 8.50 3.29
C CYS A 264 5.49 8.56 4.48
N GLU A 265 5.32 9.54 5.37
CA GLU A 265 6.14 9.69 6.57
C GLU A 265 5.96 8.54 7.56
N PHE A 266 4.73 8.07 7.74
CA PHE A 266 4.45 6.92 8.60
C PHE A 266 5.15 5.64 8.09
N VAL A 267 5.04 5.37 6.79
CA VAL A 267 5.70 4.22 6.16
C VAL A 267 7.22 4.35 6.28
N ALA A 268 7.78 5.52 5.98
CA ALA A 268 9.22 5.78 6.10
C ALA A 268 9.73 5.55 7.52
N ARG A 269 9.02 6.07 8.52
CA ARG A 269 9.33 5.87 9.95
C ARG A 269 9.32 4.39 10.33
N CYS A 270 8.30 3.63 9.92
CA CYS A 270 8.21 2.20 10.22
C CYS A 270 9.31 1.37 9.53
N ALA A 271 9.76 1.82 8.34
CA ALA A 271 10.88 1.24 7.62
C ALA A 271 12.26 1.65 8.18
N GLY A 272 12.33 2.59 9.11
CA GLY A 272 13.59 3.14 9.63
C GLY A 272 14.31 4.06 8.63
N VAL A 273 13.57 4.61 7.66
CA VAL A 273 14.05 5.60 6.71
C VAL A 273 13.76 6.98 7.27
N ARG A 274 14.82 7.79 7.43
CA ARG A 274 14.69 9.18 7.83
C ARG A 274 14.36 10.01 6.59
N VAL A 275 13.28 10.78 6.67
CA VAL A 275 12.94 11.82 5.68
C VAL A 275 13.51 13.14 6.17
N ASP A 276 14.48 13.70 5.45
CA ASP A 276 15.02 15.01 5.76
C ASP A 276 14.16 16.17 5.18
N ALA A 277 14.56 17.41 5.45
CA ALA A 277 13.80 18.58 5.00
C ALA A 277 13.76 18.74 3.47
N GLN A 278 14.81 18.30 2.78
CA GLN A 278 14.88 18.35 1.33
C GLN A 278 13.99 17.27 0.73
N GLU A 279 14.04 16.05 1.25
CA GLU A 279 13.15 14.94 0.83
C GLU A 279 11.68 15.25 1.13
N ARG A 280 11.39 15.88 2.26
CA ARG A 280 10.02 16.33 2.58
C ARG A 280 9.49 17.28 1.51
N LYS A 281 10.33 18.20 1.03
CA LYS A 281 9.96 19.17 -0.01
C LYS A 281 9.89 18.53 -1.41
N ASP A 282 10.92 17.77 -1.79
CA ASP A 282 11.12 17.35 -3.18
C ASP A 282 10.44 16.03 -3.53
N VAL A 283 10.14 15.20 -2.53
CA VAL A 283 9.53 13.87 -2.69
C VAL A 283 8.17 13.82 -2.02
N VAL A 284 8.11 14.06 -0.69
CA VAL A 284 6.87 13.88 0.08
C VAL A 284 5.80 14.88 -0.35
N GLY A 285 6.16 16.16 -0.45
CA GLY A 285 5.26 17.23 -0.90
C GLY A 285 5.13 17.40 -2.42
N ALA A 286 5.66 16.48 -3.23
CA ALA A 286 5.50 16.56 -4.68
C ALA A 286 4.07 16.18 -5.09
N GLU A 287 3.30 17.08 -5.69
CA GLU A 287 1.97 16.76 -6.22
C GLU A 287 2.10 15.99 -7.54
N LEU A 288 1.79 14.68 -7.54
CA LEU A 288 1.89 13.82 -8.73
C LEU A 288 0.54 13.46 -9.36
N VAL A 289 -0.56 13.74 -8.66
CA VAL A 289 -1.95 13.54 -9.09
C VAL A 289 -2.72 14.80 -8.70
N GLU A 290 -3.27 15.50 -9.67
CA GLU A 290 -4.03 16.74 -9.43
C GLU A 290 -5.48 16.42 -9.07
N ASP A 291 -6.15 17.31 -8.34
CA ASP A 291 -7.54 17.13 -7.89
C ASP A 291 -8.53 16.81 -9.02
N GLY A 292 -8.35 17.44 -10.20
CA GLY A 292 -9.18 17.19 -11.38
C GLY A 292 -9.01 15.79 -12.00
N GLU A 293 -8.00 15.02 -11.59
CA GLU A 293 -7.65 13.71 -12.13
C GLU A 293 -8.04 12.56 -11.19
N ARG A 294 -8.15 12.83 -9.88
CA ARG A 294 -8.29 11.81 -8.82
C ARG A 294 -9.46 10.86 -9.05
N HIS A 295 -10.66 11.40 -9.28
CA HIS A 295 -11.88 10.61 -9.49
C HIS A 295 -11.72 9.64 -10.68
N ARG A 296 -11.31 10.16 -11.85
CA ARG A 296 -11.14 9.37 -13.07
C ARG A 296 -10.09 8.26 -12.90
N LEU A 297 -9.04 8.52 -12.13
CA LEU A 297 -8.00 7.54 -11.84
C LEU A 297 -8.51 6.44 -10.91
N MET A 298 -9.37 6.75 -9.93
CA MET A 298 -10.06 5.75 -9.10
C MET A 298 -11.02 4.89 -9.93
N GLU A 299 -11.78 5.49 -10.84
CA GLU A 299 -12.65 4.74 -11.77
C GLU A 299 -11.84 3.74 -12.62
N LYS A 300 -10.75 4.21 -13.24
CA LYS A 300 -9.86 3.35 -14.02
C LYS A 300 -9.15 2.31 -13.16
N GLY A 301 -8.89 2.65 -11.90
CA GLY A 301 -8.21 1.80 -10.93
C GLY A 301 -9.07 0.67 -10.41
N GLY A 302 -10.39 0.68 -10.67
CA GLY A 302 -11.34 -0.29 -10.13
C GLY A 302 -11.79 0.03 -8.71
N ASP A 303 -11.32 1.13 -8.13
CA ASP A 303 -11.54 1.53 -6.75
C ASP A 303 -12.99 1.96 -6.48
N LEU A 304 -13.72 2.42 -7.51
CA LEU A 304 -15.13 2.82 -7.41
C LEU A 304 -16.11 1.74 -7.90
N ARG A 305 -15.67 0.48 -8.02
CA ARG A 305 -16.58 -0.64 -8.28
C ARG A 305 -17.48 -0.86 -7.07
N ALA A 306 -18.75 -1.19 -7.32
CA ALA A 306 -19.71 -1.47 -6.25
C ALA A 306 -19.16 -2.51 -5.25
N PRO A 307 -19.34 -2.31 -3.93
CA PRO A 307 -20.21 -1.30 -3.32
C PRO A 307 -19.58 0.08 -3.10
N GLU A 308 -18.30 0.27 -3.45
CA GLU A 308 -17.54 1.49 -3.12
C GLU A 308 -18.08 2.75 -3.82
N ARG A 309 -17.98 3.89 -3.15
CA ARG A 309 -18.31 5.24 -3.64
C ARG A 309 -17.35 6.24 -3.02
N GLU A 310 -17.18 7.40 -3.67
CA GLU A 310 -16.29 8.46 -3.18
C GLU A 310 -16.92 9.32 -2.06
N ASP A 311 -18.25 9.36 -1.97
CA ASP A 311 -19.06 10.27 -1.14
C ASP A 311 -19.45 9.72 0.24
#